data_AF-A0A2X2JFM3-F1
#
_entry.id   AF-A0A2X2JFM3-F1
#
_cell.length_a   1.000
_cell.length_b   1.000
_cell.length_c   1.000
_cell.angle_alpha   90.00
_cell.angle_beta   90.00
_cell.angle_gamma   90.00
#
_symmetry.space_group_name_H-M   'P 1'
#
loop_
_entity.id
_entity.type
_entity.pdbx_description
1 polymer ?
#
loop_
_entity_poly.entity_id
_entity_poly.type
_entity_poly.pdbx_seq_one_letter_code
_entity_poly.pdbx_strand_id
1 'polypeptide(L)'
;MTIILIVISICLLILCITYFKINAFLAFLVVSLLSGLCLGIPPAQLVGTVEKGVAGVMGSLTLIIVLGAMLGKIVAESGAAEIIAEQMVRLMGERYLQWGLMLTGFIVGIPLFYGIGFVLLVPLIFSISYRYKLPAVYIGLPMLAALSVTHGFIPPHPSPVALVALFHADMGLTLIYGLLIAIPAIILGGPIFGRCLKNIRASQESIFREQDRSESAQYLRPTVG
;
A
#
# COMPACT_ATOMS: atom_id res chain seq x y z
N MET A 1 -9.96 -21.97 26.87
CA MET A 1 -8.78 -21.28 27.44
C MET A 1 -7.90 -20.70 26.34
N THR A 2 -7.45 -21.49 25.36
CA THR A 2 -6.56 -21.05 24.27
C THR A 2 -7.08 -19.88 23.45
N ILE A 3 -8.36 -19.89 23.03
CA ILE A 3 -8.96 -18.79 22.25
C ILE A 3 -8.94 -17.48 23.04
N ILE A 4 -9.22 -17.52 24.35
CA ILE A 4 -9.20 -16.35 25.22
C ILE A 4 -7.78 -15.79 25.32
N LEU A 5 -6.78 -16.67 25.49
CA LEU A 5 -5.38 -16.26 25.49
C LEU A 5 -4.97 -15.60 24.17
N ILE A 6 -5.38 -16.16 23.03
CA ILE A 6 -5.11 -15.56 21.71
C ILE A 6 -5.74 -14.17 21.58
N VAL A 7 -7.00 -14.01 22.01
CA VAL A 7 -7.66 -12.70 21.99
C VAL A 7 -6.91 -11.70 22.88
N ILE A 8 -6.50 -12.11 24.08
CA ILE A 8 -5.69 -11.28 24.98
C ILE A 8 -4.36 -10.92 24.33
N SER A 9 -3.67 -11.84 23.68
CA SER A 9 -2.42 -11.59 22.95
C SER A 9 -2.60 -10.57 21.83
N ILE A 10 -3.69 -10.65 21.07
CA ILE A 10 -4.01 -9.68 20.01
C ILE A 10 -4.28 -8.30 20.62
N CYS A 11 -5.09 -8.23 21.69
CA CYS A 11 -5.34 -6.96 22.39
C CYS A 11 -4.05 -6.35 22.97
N LEU A 12 -3.19 -7.18 23.57
CA LEU A 12 -1.89 -6.77 24.11
C LEU A 12 -0.98 -6.24 22.99
N LEU A 13 -0.94 -6.91 21.83
CA LEU A 13 -0.17 -6.47 20.67
C LEU A 13 -0.65 -5.10 20.17
N ILE A 14 -1.96 -4.94 19.99
CA ILE A 14 -2.55 -3.66 19.57
C ILE A 14 -2.22 -2.58 20.61
N LEU A 15 -2.32 -2.87 21.91
CA LEU A 15 -1.99 -1.92 22.96
C LEU A 15 -0.51 -1.50 22.94
N CYS A 16 0.42 -2.45 22.77
CA CYS A 16 1.85 -2.20 22.63
C CYS A 16 2.17 -1.26 21.47
N ILE A 17 1.51 -1.44 20.33
CA ILE A 17 1.76 -0.65 19.12
C ILE A 17 1.08 0.73 19.22
N THR A 18 -0.19 0.77 19.64
CA THR A 18 -0.99 2.01 19.62
C THR A 18 -0.72 2.91 20.82
N TYR A 19 -0.69 2.36 22.03
CA TYR A 19 -0.55 3.16 23.26
C TYR A 19 0.91 3.35 23.64
N PHE A 20 1.67 2.25 23.72
CA PHE A 20 3.09 2.30 24.10
C PHE A 20 4.02 2.69 22.95
N LYS A 21 3.52 2.79 21.71
CA LYS A 21 4.26 3.20 20.51
C LYS A 21 5.54 2.39 20.28
N ILE A 22 5.54 1.11 20.68
CA ILE A 22 6.65 0.20 20.47
C ILE A 22 6.68 -0.18 18.97
N ASN A 23 7.88 -0.31 18.39
CA ASN A 23 8.03 -0.79 17.02
C ASN A 23 7.31 -2.14 16.85
N ALA A 24 6.53 -2.30 15.76
CA ALA A 24 5.74 -3.49 15.50
C ALA A 24 6.56 -4.79 15.64
N PHE A 25 7.80 -4.83 15.14
CA PHE A 25 8.67 -6.00 15.26
C PHE A 25 8.95 -6.37 16.72
N LEU A 26 9.33 -5.39 17.55
CA LEU A 26 9.58 -5.60 18.98
C LEU A 26 8.30 -5.99 19.73
N ALA A 27 7.17 -5.36 19.40
CA ALA A 27 5.88 -5.69 19.97
C ALA A 27 5.49 -7.15 19.67
N PHE A 28 5.65 -7.60 18.43
CA PHE A 28 5.42 -9.00 18.04
C PHE A 28 6.32 -9.98 18.80
N LEU A 29 7.61 -9.66 18.94
CA LEU A 29 8.57 -10.50 19.68
C LEU A 29 8.15 -10.63 21.14
N VAL A 30 7.90 -9.52 21.85
CA VAL A 30 7.50 -9.54 23.26
C VAL A 30 6.18 -10.28 23.46
N VAL A 31 5.16 -9.99 22.64
CA VAL A 31 3.85 -10.62 22.75
C VAL A 31 3.94 -12.11 22.44
N SER A 32 4.72 -12.53 21.44
CA SER A 32 4.90 -13.96 21.12
C SER A 32 5.56 -14.74 22.26
N LEU A 33 6.57 -14.17 22.92
CA LEU A 33 7.21 -14.78 24.10
C LEU A 33 6.23 -14.92 25.26
N LEU A 34 5.51 -13.84 25.60
CA LEU A 34 4.49 -13.85 26.66
C LEU A 34 3.38 -14.87 26.37
N SER A 35 2.90 -14.90 25.13
CA SER A 35 1.85 -15.83 24.69
C SER A 35 2.31 -17.27 24.78
N GLY A 36 3.54 -17.57 24.35
CA GLY A 36 4.12 -18.91 24.45
C GLY A 36 4.24 -19.39 25.90
N LEU A 37 4.63 -18.52 26.82
CA LEU A 37 4.64 -18.81 28.26
C LEU A 37 3.23 -19.09 28.80
N CYS A 38 2.26 -18.23 28.48
CA CYS A 38 0.86 -18.42 28.89
C CYS A 38 0.21 -19.68 28.31
N LEU A 39 0.70 -20.16 27.16
CA LEU A 39 0.27 -21.41 26.53
C LEU A 39 0.98 -22.66 27.09
N GLY A 40 1.92 -22.48 28.03
CA GLY A 40 2.61 -23.57 28.72
C GLY A 40 3.86 -24.09 28.02
N ILE A 41 4.45 -23.33 27.09
CA ILE A 41 5.72 -23.70 26.46
C ILE A 41 6.85 -23.55 27.48
N PRO A 42 7.69 -24.59 27.68
CA PRO A 42 8.84 -24.51 28.59
C PRO A 42 9.77 -23.34 28.22
N PRO A 43 10.24 -22.53 29.19
CA PRO A 43 11.10 -21.37 28.91
C PRO A 43 12.35 -21.72 28.09
N ALA A 44 12.91 -22.91 28.31
CA ALA A 44 14.08 -23.41 27.58
C ALA A 44 13.84 -23.63 26.07
N GLN A 45 12.59 -23.88 25.65
CA GLN A 45 12.23 -24.11 24.26
C GLN A 45 11.61 -22.88 23.59
N LEU A 46 11.26 -21.86 24.38
CA LEU A 46 10.49 -20.71 23.93
C LEU A 46 11.18 -19.95 22.80
N VAL A 47 12.48 -19.64 22.95
CA VAL A 47 13.26 -18.93 21.94
C VAL A 47 13.33 -19.74 20.63
N GLY A 48 13.63 -21.03 20.73
CA GLY A 48 13.70 -21.91 19.57
C GLY A 48 12.35 -22.08 18.85
N THR A 49 11.23 -22.06 19.57
CA THR A 49 9.89 -22.08 18.95
C THR A 49 9.60 -20.78 18.20
N VAL A 50 9.95 -19.62 18.78
CA VAL A 50 9.81 -18.33 18.09
C VAL A 50 10.70 -18.27 16.84
N GLU A 51 11.96 -18.69 16.95
CA GLU A 51 12.90 -18.75 15.82
C GLU A 51 12.39 -19.66 14.71
N LYS A 52 11.90 -20.86 15.03
CA LYS A 52 11.30 -21.78 14.04
C LYS A 52 10.07 -21.17 13.35
N GLY A 53 9.21 -20.49 14.12
CA GLY A 53 8.05 -19.80 13.56
C GLY A 53 8.44 -18.71 12.56
N VAL A 54 9.38 -17.85 12.95
CA VAL A 54 9.90 -16.79 12.07
C VAL A 54 10.60 -17.38 10.85
N ALA A 55 11.44 -18.40 11.02
CA ALA A 55 12.16 -19.05 9.94
C ALA A 55 11.23 -19.72 8.91
N GLY A 56 10.14 -20.36 9.35
CA GLY A 56 9.16 -20.96 8.45
C GLY A 56 8.47 -19.93 7.54
N VAL A 57 8.07 -18.80 8.13
CA VAL A 57 7.45 -17.69 7.39
C VAL A 57 8.46 -17.03 6.45
N MET A 58 9.67 -16.74 6.93
CA MET A 58 10.74 -16.15 6.10
C MET A 58 11.19 -17.09 4.99
N GLY A 59 11.28 -18.40 5.20
CA GLY A 59 11.71 -19.35 4.18
C GLY A 59 10.86 -19.31 2.91
N SER A 60 9.54 -19.16 3.07
CA SER A 60 8.61 -19.08 1.94
C SER A 60 8.53 -17.69 1.30
N LEU A 61 8.73 -16.62 2.09
CA LEU A 61 8.49 -15.24 1.66
C LEU A 61 9.75 -14.46 1.25
N THR A 62 10.95 -14.88 1.68
CA THR A 62 12.17 -14.07 1.53
C THR A 62 12.42 -13.69 0.08
N LEU A 63 12.35 -14.64 -0.85
CA LEU A 63 12.61 -14.39 -2.26
C LEU A 63 11.57 -13.42 -2.85
N ILE A 64 10.29 -13.63 -2.54
CA ILE A 64 9.18 -12.81 -3.03
C ILE A 64 9.29 -11.37 -2.50
N ILE A 65 9.61 -11.20 -1.23
CA ILE A 65 9.79 -9.88 -0.60
C ILE A 65 10.99 -9.15 -1.20
N VAL A 66 12.14 -9.81 -1.30
CA VAL A 66 13.38 -9.18 -1.79
C VAL A 66 13.23 -8.81 -3.26
N LEU A 67 12.82 -9.74 -4.12
CA LEU A 67 12.64 -9.46 -5.55
C LEU A 67 11.51 -8.46 -5.79
N GLY A 68 10.39 -8.59 -5.07
CA GLY A 68 9.27 -7.66 -5.16
C GLY A 68 9.66 -6.24 -4.74
N ALA A 69 10.41 -6.08 -3.65
CA ALA A 69 10.91 -4.78 -3.21
C ALA A 69 11.91 -4.18 -4.19
N MET A 70 12.81 -4.99 -4.76
CA MET A 70 13.74 -4.54 -5.81
C MET A 70 13.00 -4.08 -7.06
N LEU A 71 12.07 -4.89 -7.58
CA LEU A 71 11.26 -4.56 -8.75
C LEU A 71 10.41 -3.31 -8.51
N GLY A 72 9.71 -3.25 -7.37
CA GLY A 72 8.90 -2.08 -7.01
C GLY A 72 9.74 -0.80 -6.92
N LYS A 73 10.95 -0.89 -6.33
CA LYS A 73 11.86 0.26 -6.25
C LYS A 73 12.37 0.68 -7.62
N ILE A 74 12.75 -0.25 -8.49
CA ILE A 74 13.20 0.06 -9.87
C ILE A 74 12.06 0.71 -10.67
N VAL A 75 10.83 0.20 -10.56
CA VAL A 75 9.65 0.76 -11.24
C VAL A 75 9.32 2.18 -10.74
N ALA A 76 9.50 2.42 -9.44
CA ALA A 76 9.29 3.75 -8.85
C ALA A 76 10.42 4.73 -9.25
N GLU A 77 11.69 4.34 -9.15
CA GLU A 77 12.84 5.21 -9.42
C GLU A 77 13.05 5.47 -10.92
N SER A 78 12.62 4.56 -11.79
CA SER A 78 12.69 4.76 -13.25
C SER A 78 11.65 5.75 -13.79
N GLY A 79 10.69 6.17 -12.98
CA GLY A 79 9.55 6.98 -13.43
C GLY A 79 8.52 6.21 -14.26
N ALA A 80 8.71 4.90 -14.47
CA ALA A 80 7.78 4.09 -15.26
C ALA A 80 6.36 4.10 -14.67
N ALA A 81 6.24 4.04 -13.34
CA ALA A 81 4.94 4.15 -12.67
C ALA A 81 4.24 5.49 -12.93
N GLU A 82 4.98 6.60 -12.99
CA GLU A 82 4.44 7.93 -13.26
C GLU A 82 3.93 8.03 -14.70
N ILE A 83 4.71 7.51 -15.67
CA ILE A 83 4.30 7.45 -17.08
C ILE A 83 3.04 6.60 -17.26
N ILE A 84 2.98 5.40 -16.65
CA ILE A 84 1.79 4.53 -16.70
C ILE A 84 0.57 5.28 -16.17
N ALA A 85 0.75 5.96 -15.05
CA ALA A 85 -0.31 6.67 -14.37
C ALA A 85 -0.83 7.88 -15.16
N GLU A 86 0.06 8.67 -15.74
CA GLU A 86 -0.31 9.77 -16.64
C GLU A 86 -1.02 9.28 -17.90
N GLN A 87 -0.51 8.24 -18.56
CA GLN A 87 -1.08 7.73 -19.80
C GLN A 87 -2.48 7.18 -19.58
N MET A 88 -2.70 6.42 -18.50
CA MET A 88 -4.03 5.91 -18.15
C MET A 88 -5.06 7.04 -17.95
N VAL A 89 -4.66 8.12 -17.29
CA VAL A 89 -5.52 9.29 -17.10
C VAL A 89 -5.85 9.98 -18.44
N ARG A 90 -4.86 10.13 -19.32
CA ARG A 90 -5.06 10.70 -20.66
C ARG A 90 -6.01 9.84 -21.51
N LEU A 91 -5.92 8.51 -21.41
CA LEU A 91 -6.75 7.56 -22.16
C LEU A 91 -8.22 7.56 -21.73
N MET A 92 -8.52 7.70 -20.43
CA MET A 92 -9.90 7.67 -19.92
C MET A 92 -10.69 8.96 -20.16
N GLY A 93 -9.99 10.08 -20.38
CA GLY A 93 -10.59 11.40 -20.60
C GLY A 93 -11.33 11.96 -19.38
N GLU A 94 -11.86 13.18 -19.50
CA GLU A 94 -12.46 13.92 -18.38
C GLU A 94 -13.72 13.25 -17.82
N ARG A 95 -14.51 12.60 -18.69
CA ARG A 95 -15.80 12.00 -18.34
C ARG A 95 -15.65 10.82 -17.38
N TYR A 96 -14.54 10.09 -17.43
CA TYR A 96 -14.30 8.88 -16.63
C TYR A 96 -13.06 9.01 -15.73
N LEU A 97 -12.65 10.24 -15.41
CA LEU A 97 -11.42 10.51 -14.67
C LEU A 97 -11.30 9.72 -13.35
N GLN A 98 -12.40 9.59 -12.57
CA GLN A 98 -12.38 8.81 -11.33
C GLN A 98 -12.14 7.31 -11.57
N TRP A 99 -12.69 6.76 -12.64
CA TRP A 99 -12.50 5.35 -13.01
C TRP A 99 -11.09 5.12 -13.55
N GLY A 100 -10.55 6.07 -14.33
CA GLY A 100 -9.18 6.04 -14.79
C GLY A 100 -8.19 6.05 -13.63
N LEU A 101 -8.39 6.94 -12.65
CA LEU A 101 -7.55 7.02 -11.46
C LEU A 101 -7.63 5.78 -10.57
N MET A 102 -8.83 5.20 -10.42
CA MET A 102 -9.02 3.92 -9.74
C MET A 102 -8.23 2.80 -10.45
N LEU A 103 -8.34 2.70 -11.78
CA LEU A 103 -7.61 1.71 -12.56
C LEU A 103 -6.09 1.92 -12.49
N THR A 104 -5.64 3.17 -12.54
CA THR A 104 -4.24 3.53 -12.35
C THR A 104 -3.73 3.05 -10.99
N GLY A 105 -4.46 3.35 -9.90
CA GLY A 105 -4.09 2.91 -8.56
C GLY A 105 -4.04 1.39 -8.44
N PHE A 106 -4.95 0.69 -9.12
CA PHE A 106 -4.96 -0.77 -9.18
C PHE A 106 -3.71 -1.33 -9.89
N ILE A 107 -3.41 -0.83 -11.10
CA ILE A 107 -2.27 -1.30 -11.92
C ILE A 107 -0.94 -0.99 -11.22
N VAL A 108 -0.77 0.23 -10.74
CA VAL A 108 0.45 0.68 -10.06
C VAL A 108 0.63 -0.01 -8.71
N GLY A 109 -0.47 -0.38 -8.04
CA GLY A 109 -0.45 -1.10 -6.77
C GLY A 109 -0.05 -2.57 -6.87
N ILE A 110 -0.03 -3.18 -8.06
CA ILE A 110 0.45 -4.56 -8.22
C ILE A 110 1.97 -4.63 -7.95
N PRO A 111 2.83 -3.83 -8.61
CA PRO A 111 4.27 -3.86 -8.36
C PRO A 111 4.73 -3.01 -7.17
N LEU A 112 3.98 -1.96 -6.77
CA LEU A 112 4.42 -1.04 -5.71
C LEU A 112 3.83 -1.38 -4.34
N PHE A 113 4.66 -1.25 -3.30
CA PHE A 113 4.18 -1.25 -1.92
C PHE A 113 3.35 -0.01 -1.63
N TYR A 114 2.40 -0.12 -0.69
CA TYR A 114 1.51 0.99 -0.35
C TYR A 114 2.25 2.30 -0.06
N GLY A 115 3.31 2.27 0.77
CA GLY A 115 4.07 3.49 1.12
C GLY A 115 4.74 4.14 -0.09
N ILE A 116 5.37 3.35 -0.96
CA ILE A 116 6.07 3.85 -2.16
C ILE A 116 5.05 4.35 -3.18
N GLY A 117 4.00 3.57 -3.44
CA GLY A 117 2.91 3.96 -4.33
C GLY A 117 2.21 5.23 -3.85
N PHE A 118 1.93 5.34 -2.55
CA PHE A 118 1.29 6.54 -1.99
C PHE A 118 2.12 7.80 -2.27
N VAL A 119 3.42 7.77 -1.97
CA VAL A 119 4.32 8.92 -2.19
C VAL A 119 4.40 9.30 -3.67
N LEU A 120 4.36 8.32 -4.58
CA LEU A 120 4.40 8.56 -6.03
C LEU A 120 3.07 9.12 -6.58
N LEU A 121 1.94 8.60 -6.12
CA LEU A 121 0.63 8.96 -6.66
C LEU A 121 0.11 10.30 -6.11
N VAL A 122 0.53 10.72 -4.91
CA VAL A 122 0.09 11.99 -4.30
C VAL A 122 0.42 13.22 -5.18
N PRO A 123 1.65 13.41 -5.69
CA PRO A 123 1.95 14.48 -6.64
C PRO A 123 1.06 14.45 -7.89
N LEU A 124 0.82 13.26 -8.45
CA LEU A 124 -0.04 13.09 -9.63
C LEU A 124 -1.50 13.49 -9.33
N ILE A 125 -2.02 13.11 -8.16
CA ILE A 125 -3.36 13.51 -7.70
C ILE A 125 -3.45 15.04 -7.68
N PHE A 126 -2.45 15.74 -7.14
CA PHE A 126 -2.46 17.20 -7.10
C PHE A 126 -2.33 17.84 -8.49
N SER A 127 -1.47 17.30 -9.36
CA SER A 127 -1.34 17.75 -10.76
C SER A 127 -2.67 17.68 -11.51
N ILE A 128 -3.41 16.57 -11.35
CA ILE A 128 -4.73 16.36 -11.96
C ILE A 128 -5.80 17.24 -11.31
N SER A 129 -5.76 17.41 -9.97
CA SER A 129 -6.63 18.30 -9.19
C SER A 129 -6.58 19.71 -9.78
N TYR A 130 -5.36 20.21 -10.00
CA TYR A 130 -5.10 21.55 -10.53
C TYR A 130 -5.56 21.68 -11.98
N ARG A 131 -5.20 20.71 -12.83
CA ARG A 131 -5.54 20.74 -14.27
C ARG A 131 -7.05 20.75 -14.52
N TYR A 132 -7.79 19.91 -13.81
CA TYR A 132 -9.24 19.76 -14.00
C TYR A 132 -10.09 20.56 -13.01
N LYS A 133 -9.46 21.31 -12.09
CA LYS A 133 -10.10 22.11 -11.03
C LYS A 133 -11.09 21.30 -10.19
N LEU A 134 -10.75 20.05 -9.90
CA LEU A 134 -11.55 19.14 -9.08
C LEU A 134 -10.90 18.99 -7.70
N PRO A 135 -11.65 18.75 -6.61
CA PRO A 135 -11.05 18.58 -5.28
C PRO A 135 -10.11 17.37 -5.23
N ALA A 136 -8.87 17.54 -4.74
CA ALA A 136 -7.87 16.48 -4.65
C ALA A 136 -8.39 15.21 -3.94
N VAL A 137 -9.18 15.36 -2.86
CA VAL A 137 -9.78 14.22 -2.14
C VAL A 137 -10.76 13.44 -3.02
N TYR A 138 -11.53 14.14 -3.85
CA TYR A 138 -12.54 13.53 -4.74
C TYR A 138 -11.92 12.62 -5.81
N ILE A 139 -10.73 12.97 -6.29
CA ILE A 139 -10.02 12.21 -7.33
C ILE A 139 -8.95 11.28 -6.75
N GLY A 140 -8.33 11.63 -5.64
CA GLY A 140 -7.28 10.85 -4.98
C GLY A 140 -7.82 9.66 -4.21
N LEU A 141 -9.00 9.79 -3.60
CA LEU A 141 -9.57 8.71 -2.81
C LEU A 141 -9.86 7.42 -3.61
N PRO A 142 -10.45 7.46 -4.83
CA PRO A 142 -10.55 6.28 -5.70
C PRO A 142 -9.21 5.61 -6.01
N MET A 143 -8.18 6.42 -6.25
CA MET A 143 -6.84 5.95 -6.59
C MET A 143 -6.15 5.29 -5.39
N LEU A 144 -6.22 5.93 -4.22
CA LEU A 144 -5.63 5.43 -2.97
C LEU A 144 -6.38 4.21 -2.44
N ALA A 145 -7.71 4.15 -2.61
CA ALA A 145 -8.50 2.98 -2.29
C ALA A 145 -8.07 1.78 -3.14
N ALA A 146 -7.91 1.97 -4.46
CA ALA A 146 -7.40 0.94 -5.35
C ALA A 146 -6.00 0.45 -4.93
N LEU A 147 -5.07 1.38 -4.68
CA LEU A 147 -3.73 1.06 -4.17
C LEU A 147 -3.77 0.25 -2.87
N SER A 148 -4.60 0.67 -1.90
CA SER A 148 -4.71 0.05 -0.59
C SER A 148 -5.28 -1.36 -0.67
N VAL A 149 -6.35 -1.55 -1.44
CA VAL A 149 -6.99 -2.87 -1.57
C VAL A 149 -6.07 -3.83 -2.31
N THR A 150 -5.43 -3.41 -3.40
CA THR A 150 -4.46 -4.26 -4.12
C THR A 150 -3.34 -4.73 -3.20
N HIS A 151 -2.79 -3.82 -2.37
CA HIS A 151 -1.73 -4.17 -1.41
C HIS A 151 -2.18 -5.18 -0.35
N GLY A 152 -3.43 -5.08 0.12
CA GLY A 152 -3.94 -5.91 1.21
C GLY A 152 -4.58 -7.23 0.80
N PHE A 153 -5.14 -7.32 -0.40
CA PHE A 153 -6.07 -8.40 -0.78
C PHE A 153 -5.48 -9.35 -1.82
N ILE A 154 -4.46 -8.91 -2.59
CA ILE A 154 -4.03 -9.62 -3.80
C ILE A 154 -2.58 -10.10 -3.63
N PRO A 155 -2.32 -11.42 -3.74
CA PRO A 155 -0.98 -11.96 -3.94
C PRO A 155 -0.34 -11.42 -5.23
N PRO A 156 0.97 -11.09 -5.28
CA PRO A 156 2.05 -11.61 -4.44
C PRO A 156 2.46 -10.71 -3.27
N HIS A 157 1.60 -9.79 -2.81
CA HIS A 157 1.95 -8.93 -1.66
C HIS A 157 2.27 -9.75 -0.40
N PRO A 158 3.28 -9.35 0.41
CA PRO A 158 3.77 -10.21 1.49
C PRO A 158 2.72 -10.63 2.51
N SER A 159 1.73 -9.77 2.78
CA SER A 159 0.63 -10.04 3.71
C SER A 159 -0.30 -11.17 3.21
N PRO A 160 -0.92 -11.10 2.01
CA PRO A 160 -1.65 -12.23 1.43
C PRO A 160 -0.81 -13.49 1.28
N VAL A 161 0.42 -13.39 0.82
CA VAL A 161 1.28 -14.57 0.60
C VAL A 161 1.63 -15.24 1.93
N ALA A 162 1.84 -14.48 3.01
CA ALA A 162 2.07 -15.03 4.34
C ALA A 162 0.87 -15.87 4.82
N LEU A 163 -0.36 -15.42 4.57
CA LEU A 163 -1.56 -16.17 4.91
C LEU A 163 -1.67 -17.45 4.08
N VAL A 164 -1.36 -17.39 2.79
CA VAL A 164 -1.37 -18.58 1.93
C VAL A 164 -0.35 -19.62 2.42
N ALA A 165 0.86 -19.19 2.76
CA ALA A 165 1.89 -20.06 3.31
C ALA A 165 1.48 -20.66 4.67
N LEU A 166 0.86 -19.85 5.55
CA LEU A 166 0.45 -20.28 6.89
C LEU A 166 -0.72 -21.27 6.88
N PHE A 167 -1.70 -21.06 6.00
CA PHE A 167 -2.87 -21.93 5.87
C PHE A 167 -2.70 -23.05 4.84
N HIS A 168 -1.52 -23.14 4.20
CA HIS A 168 -1.26 -24.06 3.09
C HIS A 168 -2.33 -23.96 1.98
N ALA A 169 -2.79 -22.74 1.70
CA ALA A 169 -3.83 -22.49 0.70
C ALA A 169 -3.24 -22.50 -0.72
N ASP A 170 -4.11 -22.63 -1.73
CA ASP A 170 -3.71 -22.50 -3.12
C ASP A 170 -3.54 -21.02 -3.51
N MET A 171 -2.41 -20.70 -4.15
CA MET A 171 -2.07 -19.33 -4.52
C MET A 171 -2.98 -18.77 -5.63
N GLY A 172 -3.34 -19.60 -6.60
CA GLY A 172 -4.20 -19.22 -7.72
C GLY A 172 -5.63 -18.94 -7.27
N LEU A 173 -6.20 -19.82 -6.44
CA LEU A 173 -7.53 -19.62 -5.86
C LEU A 173 -7.56 -18.38 -4.95
N THR A 174 -6.52 -18.17 -4.15
CA THR A 174 -6.43 -16.97 -3.30
C THR A 174 -6.37 -15.69 -4.14
N LEU A 175 -5.63 -15.70 -5.27
CA LEU A 175 -5.63 -14.59 -6.21
C LEU A 175 -7.03 -14.32 -6.79
N ILE A 176 -7.73 -15.37 -7.21
CA ILE A 176 -9.06 -15.25 -7.81
C ILE A 176 -10.06 -14.69 -6.79
N TYR A 177 -10.11 -15.25 -5.57
CA TYR A 177 -11.00 -14.74 -4.52
C TYR A 177 -10.60 -13.34 -4.06
N GLY A 178 -9.30 -13.07 -3.94
CA GLY A 178 -8.77 -11.75 -3.62
C GLY A 178 -9.21 -10.70 -4.64
N LEU A 179 -9.10 -11.00 -5.94
CA LEU A 179 -9.54 -10.11 -7.01
C LEU A 179 -11.07 -9.91 -7.01
N LEU A 180 -11.83 -11.00 -6.79
CA LEU A 180 -13.29 -10.96 -6.76
C LEU A 180 -13.81 -10.09 -5.61
N ILE A 181 -13.12 -10.06 -4.46
CA ILE A 181 -13.46 -9.20 -3.32
C ILE A 181 -12.84 -7.80 -3.47
N ALA A 182 -11.67 -7.69 -4.11
CA ALA A 182 -10.99 -6.42 -4.31
C ALA A 182 -11.81 -5.46 -5.18
N ILE A 183 -12.36 -5.94 -6.31
CA ILE A 183 -13.15 -5.11 -7.23
C ILE A 183 -14.32 -4.38 -6.50
N PRO A 184 -15.23 -5.08 -5.78
CA PRO A 184 -16.30 -4.41 -5.07
C PRO A 184 -15.78 -3.52 -3.92
N ALA A 185 -14.72 -3.93 -3.22
CA ALA A 185 -14.12 -3.11 -2.16
C ALA A 185 -13.56 -1.79 -2.71
N ILE A 186 -12.89 -1.81 -3.86
CA ILE A 186 -12.34 -0.63 -4.53
C ILE A 186 -13.47 0.27 -5.04
N ILE A 187 -14.52 -0.30 -5.64
CA ILE A 187 -15.63 0.49 -6.18
C ILE A 187 -16.40 1.19 -5.05
N LEU A 188 -16.68 0.48 -3.95
CA LEU A 188 -17.37 1.02 -2.78
C LEU A 188 -16.51 2.04 -2.04
N GLY A 189 -15.26 1.68 -1.73
CA GLY A 189 -14.32 2.51 -0.98
C GLY A 189 -13.71 3.65 -1.78
N GLY A 190 -13.78 3.61 -3.12
CA GLY A 190 -13.18 4.57 -4.03
C GLY A 190 -14.21 5.55 -4.62
N PRO A 191 -14.69 5.33 -5.86
CA PRO A 191 -15.56 6.28 -6.54
C PRO A 191 -16.92 6.49 -5.85
N ILE A 192 -17.50 5.47 -5.21
CA ILE A 192 -18.79 5.63 -4.51
C ILE A 192 -18.62 6.47 -3.25
N PHE A 193 -17.66 6.13 -2.39
CA PHE A 193 -17.38 6.91 -1.18
C PHE A 193 -16.85 8.32 -1.51
N GLY A 194 -16.00 8.44 -2.53
CA GLY A 194 -15.48 9.73 -2.99
C GLY A 194 -16.56 10.71 -3.41
N ARG A 195 -17.70 10.23 -3.96
CA ARG A 195 -18.85 11.10 -4.28
C ARG A 195 -19.46 11.78 -3.07
N CYS A 196 -19.41 11.17 -1.90
CA CYS A 196 -19.93 11.76 -0.66
C CYS A 196 -19.01 12.88 -0.13
N LEU A 197 -17.74 12.91 -0.55
CA LEU A 197 -16.69 13.78 -0.02
C LEU A 197 -16.36 14.97 -0.94
N LYS A 198 -17.19 15.23 -1.96
CA LYS A 198 -17.02 16.34 -2.92
C LYS A 198 -16.85 17.73 -2.27
N ASN A 199 -17.37 17.92 -1.06
CA ASN A 199 -17.36 19.20 -0.36
C ASN A 199 -16.10 19.44 0.48
N ILE A 200 -15.20 18.46 0.60
CA ILE A 200 -13.96 18.64 1.35
C ILE A 200 -12.92 19.31 0.45
N ARG A 201 -12.64 20.59 0.72
CA ARG A 201 -11.52 21.31 0.10
C ARG A 201 -10.23 20.89 0.78
N ALA A 202 -9.29 20.33 0.02
CA ALA A 202 -7.95 20.07 0.51
C ALA A 202 -7.23 21.41 0.74
N SER A 203 -6.74 21.66 1.96
CA SER A 203 -6.18 22.95 2.36
C SER A 203 -4.76 23.22 1.83
N GLN A 204 -4.10 22.26 1.17
CA GLN A 204 -2.66 22.33 0.86
C GLN A 204 -2.30 21.84 -0.55
N GLU A 205 -2.94 22.38 -1.59
CA GLU A 205 -2.47 22.22 -2.97
C GLU A 205 -1.12 22.96 -3.20
N SER A 206 -0.75 23.90 -2.33
CA SER A 206 0.42 24.77 -2.50
C SER A 206 1.77 24.13 -2.16
N ILE A 207 1.81 23.04 -1.39
CA ILE A 207 3.06 22.39 -0.94
C ILE A 207 3.68 21.52 -2.03
N PHE A 208 2.86 20.95 -2.92
CA PHE A 208 3.28 20.05 -4.00
C PHE A 208 3.25 20.73 -5.37
N ARG A 209 3.29 22.08 -5.42
CA ARG A 209 3.52 22.80 -6.69
C ARG A 209 4.81 22.27 -7.29
N GLU A 210 4.73 21.64 -8.45
CA GLU A 210 5.88 21.58 -9.35
C GLU A 210 6.32 23.03 -9.54
N GLN A 211 7.51 23.33 -9.03
CA GLN A 211 8.18 24.57 -9.32
C GLN A 211 8.40 24.56 -10.84
N ASP A 212 7.67 25.43 -11.54
CA ASP A 212 7.61 25.53 -13.00
C ASP A 212 8.98 25.18 -13.62
N ARG A 213 9.06 24.00 -14.24
CA ARG A 213 10.23 23.55 -15.02
C ARG A 213 10.29 24.30 -16.36
N SER A 214 10.03 25.62 -16.33
CA SER A 214 10.09 26.54 -17.47
C SER A 214 11.12 27.67 -17.26
N GLU A 215 11.68 27.87 -16.07
CA GLU A 215 12.71 28.91 -15.84
C GLU A 215 14.15 28.48 -16.19
N SER A 216 14.43 27.19 -16.36
CA SER A 216 15.78 26.70 -16.72
C SER A 216 16.07 26.66 -18.23
N ALA A 217 15.11 27.01 -19.09
CA ALA A 217 15.32 27.14 -20.54
C ALA A 217 15.75 28.55 -20.99
N GLN A 218 15.79 29.53 -20.08
CA GLN A 218 16.09 30.93 -20.42
C GLN A 218 17.59 31.27 -20.43
N TYR A 219 18.48 30.33 -20.06
CA TYR A 219 19.92 30.58 -19.90
C TYR A 219 20.83 30.03 -21.01
N LEU A 220 20.32 29.70 -22.21
CA LEU A 220 21.12 29.11 -23.30
C LEU A 220 20.99 29.81 -24.67
N ARG A 221 20.90 31.15 -24.68
CA ARG A 221 21.21 31.92 -25.90
C ARG A 221 22.31 32.94 -25.62
N PRO A 222 23.59 32.61 -25.87
CA PRO A 222 24.59 33.64 -26.06
C PRO A 222 24.19 34.42 -27.32
N THR A 223 23.80 35.67 -27.14
CA THR A 223 23.77 36.65 -28.23
C THR A 223 25.21 36.93 -28.63
N VAL A 224 25.66 36.29 -29.71
CA VAL A 224 26.90 36.69 -30.39
C VAL A 224 26.49 37.66 -31.50
N GLY A 225 26.71 38.95 -31.23
CA GLY A 225 26.84 39.98 -32.26
C GLY A 225 28.27 40.03 -32.75
#